data_AF-A0A8C0EDD6-F1
#
_entry.id   AF-A0A8C0EDD6-F1
#
_cell.length_a   1.000
_cell.length_b   1.000
_cell.length_c   1.000
_cell.angle_alpha   90.00
_cell.angle_beta   90.00
_cell.angle_gamma   90.00
#
_symmetry.space_group_name_H-M   'P 1'
#
loop_
_entity.id
_entity.type
_entity.pdbx_description
1 polymer ?
#
loop_
_entity_poly.entity_id
_entity_poly.type
_entity_poly.pdbx_seq_one_letter_code
_entity_poly.pdbx_strand_id
1 'polypeptide(L)'
;MGLDKIKKTPCGFCFVEYYTRADAEHAMRFINGTRLDDRIIRTDWDAGFKEGRQYGRGKTGGQVRDEYRTDYDVGRGGFGKIIQMQKANHQPAIY
;
A
#
# COMPACT_ATOMS: atom_id res chain seq x y z
N MET A 1 -4.80 2.29 10.36
CA MET A 1 -3.90 1.57 9.43
C MET A 1 -4.66 1.23 8.15
N GLY A 2 -3.98 1.19 6.99
CA GLY A 2 -4.56 0.76 5.73
C GLY A 2 -4.53 -0.77 5.58
N LEU A 3 -5.67 -1.37 5.23
CA LEU A 3 -5.91 -2.80 5.21
C LEU A 3 -6.36 -3.29 3.84
N ASP A 4 -6.06 -4.54 3.52
CA ASP A 4 -6.68 -5.26 2.42
C ASP A 4 -8.19 -5.40 2.67
N LYS A 5 -9.02 -5.10 1.66
CA LYS A 5 -10.49 -5.15 1.78
C LYS A 5 -11.01 -6.54 2.12
N ILE A 6 -10.35 -7.59 1.64
CA ILE A 6 -10.77 -8.99 1.73
C ILE A 6 -10.07 -9.66 2.92
N LYS A 7 -8.73 -9.67 2.93
CA LYS A 7 -7.93 -10.39 3.93
C LYS A 7 -7.81 -9.67 5.26
N LYS A 8 -8.16 -8.37 5.30
CA LYS A 8 -8.03 -7.50 6.48
C LYS A 8 -6.61 -7.43 7.07
N THR A 9 -5.60 -7.76 6.27
CA THR A 9 -4.18 -7.61 6.63
C THR A 9 -3.64 -6.26 6.18
N PRO A 10 -2.54 -5.74 6.77
CA PRO A 10 -1.93 -4.49 6.34
C PRO A 10 -1.55 -4.52 4.85
N CYS A 11 -1.88 -3.45 4.11
CA CYS A 11 -1.62 -3.37 2.66
C CYS A 11 -0.76 -2.15 2.27
N GLY A 12 0.17 -1.74 3.14
CA GLY A 12 1.25 -0.81 2.77
C GLY A 12 0.86 0.67 2.67
N PHE A 13 -0.17 1.12 3.39
CA PHE A 13 -0.43 2.54 3.65
C PHE A 13 -1.05 2.75 5.04
N CYS A 14 -1.10 3.99 5.48
CA CYS A 14 -1.82 4.39 6.69
C CYS A 14 -2.32 5.84 6.57
N PHE A 15 -3.13 6.24 7.54
CA PHE A 15 -3.47 7.63 7.81
C PHE A 15 -2.84 7.99 9.15
N VAL A 16 -2.34 9.22 9.27
CA VAL A 16 -1.82 9.80 10.50
C VAL A 16 -2.55 11.12 10.70
N GLU A 17 -3.24 11.25 11.82
CA GLU A 17 -3.98 12.45 12.20
C GLU A 17 -3.23 13.16 13.33
N TYR A 18 -2.89 14.43 13.10
CA TYR A 18 -2.26 15.28 14.11
C TYR A 18 -3.31 16.20 14.71
N TYR A 19 -3.15 16.57 15.97
CA TYR A 19 -4.03 17.54 16.63
C TYR A 19 -3.98 18.92 15.99
N THR A 20 -2.81 19.34 15.52
CA THR A 20 -2.62 20.65 14.89
C THR A 20 -2.18 20.53 13.44
N ARG A 21 -2.61 21.49 12.63
CA ARG A 21 -2.23 21.57 11.21
C ARG A 21 -0.72 21.84 11.04
N ALA A 22 -0.09 22.51 12.00
CA ALA A 22 1.34 22.81 12.00
C ALA A 22 2.19 21.53 12.16
N ASP A 23 1.80 20.62 13.05
CA ASP A 23 2.51 19.34 13.25
C ASP A 23 2.44 18.46 12.00
N ALA A 24 1.28 18.40 11.34
CA ALA A 24 1.15 17.71 10.07
C ALA A 24 2.02 18.34 8.96
N GLU A 25 2.18 19.67 9.00
CA GLU A 25 3.06 20.41 8.10
C GLU A 25 4.53 20.06 8.30
N HIS A 26 4.96 19.91 9.55
CA HIS A 26 6.30 19.42 9.89
C HIS A 26 6.52 17.99 9.38
N ALA A 27 5.53 17.10 9.53
CA ALA A 27 5.62 15.75 8.96
C ALA A 27 5.77 15.77 7.43
N MET A 28 5.00 16.61 6.74
CA MET A 28 5.12 16.79 5.29
C MET A 28 6.48 17.37 4.86
N ARG A 29 7.11 18.23 5.67
CA ARG A 29 8.41 18.84 5.36
C ARG A 29 9.60 17.94 5.67
N PHE A 30 9.56 17.24 6.81
CA PHE A 30 10.75 16.59 7.37
C PHE A 30 10.68 15.06 7.37
N ILE A 31 9.49 14.47 7.34
CA ILE A 31 9.31 13.01 7.34
C ILE A 31 9.07 12.49 5.92
N ASN A 32 8.41 13.28 5.06
CA ASN A 32 8.21 12.91 3.67
C ASN A 32 9.55 12.65 2.95
N GLY A 33 9.67 11.52 2.25
CA GLY A 33 10.89 11.15 1.56
C GLY A 33 11.99 10.56 2.45
N THR A 34 11.76 10.42 3.76
CA THR A 34 12.68 9.71 4.66
C THR A 34 12.44 8.19 4.64
N ARG A 35 13.26 7.43 5.39
CA ARG A 35 13.20 5.97 5.46
C ARG A 35 12.37 5.49 6.64
N LEU A 36 11.53 4.48 6.40
CA LEU A 36 10.88 3.65 7.40
C LEU A 36 11.02 2.19 6.96
N ASP A 37 11.59 1.33 7.80
CA ASP A 37 11.94 -0.06 7.47
C ASP A 37 12.71 -0.19 6.15
N ASP A 38 13.72 0.66 5.96
CA ASP A 38 14.53 0.80 4.74
C ASP A 38 13.79 1.19 3.46
N ARG A 39 12.53 1.64 3.58
CA ARG A 39 11.73 2.11 2.45
C ARG A 39 11.55 3.60 2.50
N ILE A 40 11.73 4.26 1.35
CA ILE A 40 11.37 5.67 1.21
C ILE A 40 9.86 5.81 1.27
N ILE A 41 9.36 6.52 2.28
CA ILE A 41 7.92 6.76 2.45
C ILE A 41 7.51 8.06 1.75
N ARG A 42 6.26 8.10 1.30
CA ARG A 42 5.62 9.29 0.74
C ARG A 42 4.43 9.66 1.60
N THR A 43 4.35 10.92 2.00
CA THR A 43 3.18 11.50 2.68
C THR A 43 2.39 12.39 1.71
N ASP A 44 1.11 12.57 2.00
CA ASP A 44 0.21 13.43 1.22
C ASP A 44 -0.88 14.00 2.13
N TRP A 45 -1.48 15.12 1.72
CA TRP A 45 -2.64 15.67 2.41
C TRP A 45 -3.87 14.82 2.13
N ASP A 46 -4.67 14.62 3.18
CA ASP A 46 -5.92 13.89 3.11
C ASP A 46 -7.07 14.73 3.65
N ALA A 47 -8.26 14.60 3.04
CA ALA A 47 -9.45 15.35 3.45
C ALA A 47 -10.07 14.89 4.79
N GLY A 48 -9.52 13.86 5.43
CA GLY A 48 -9.96 13.34 6.72
C GLY A 48 -10.48 11.91 6.65
N PHE A 49 -10.27 11.16 7.73
CA PHE A 49 -10.68 9.75 7.79
C PHE A 49 -12.21 9.61 7.73
N LYS A 50 -12.66 8.60 6.99
CA LYS A 50 -14.05 8.13 6.96
C LYS A 50 -14.03 6.62 6.88
N GLU A 51 -15.03 5.98 7.48
CA GLU A 51 -15.14 4.53 7.41
C GLU A 51 -15.21 4.05 5.95
N GLY A 52 -14.52 2.94 5.68
CA GLY A 52 -14.30 2.39 4.35
C GLY A 52 -13.00 2.86 3.71
N ARG A 53 -12.47 4.04 4.07
CA ARG A 53 -11.20 4.56 3.50
C ARG A 53 -9.97 3.81 3.98
N GLN A 54 -10.07 3.05 5.08
CA GLN A 54 -9.01 2.16 5.53
C GLN A 54 -8.76 1.00 4.56
N TYR A 55 -9.69 0.66 3.68
CA TYR A 55 -9.54 -0.48 2.78
C TYR A 55 -8.89 -0.12 1.45
N GLY A 56 -7.99 -1.00 1.00
CA GLY A 56 -7.46 -0.99 -0.36
C GLY A 56 -8.58 -1.03 -1.41
N ARG A 57 -8.36 -0.33 -2.53
CA ARG A 57 -9.34 -0.16 -3.61
C ARG A 57 -9.03 -1.00 -4.86
N GLY A 58 -7.98 -1.83 -4.80
CA GLY A 58 -7.69 -2.79 -5.86
C GLY A 58 -8.78 -3.85 -5.95
N LYS A 59 -8.99 -4.40 -7.15
CA LYS A 59 -9.95 -5.49 -7.41
C LYS A 59 -9.67 -6.73 -6.55
N THR A 60 -8.40 -6.96 -6.21
CA THR A 60 -7.91 -8.07 -5.39
C THR A 60 -7.91 -7.79 -3.89
N GLY A 61 -8.36 -6.59 -3.47
CA GLY A 61 -8.47 -6.17 -2.08
C GLY A 61 -7.36 -5.21 -1.62
N GLY A 62 -6.16 -5.32 -2.17
CA GLY A 62 -5.00 -4.49 -1.83
C GLY A 62 -5.04 -3.07 -2.42
N GLN A 63 -3.89 -2.40 -2.49
CA GLN A 63 -3.80 -1.11 -3.19
C GLN A 63 -3.88 -1.31 -4.71
N VAL A 64 -4.54 -0.38 -5.40
CA VAL A 64 -4.61 -0.37 -6.88
C VAL A 64 -3.20 -0.37 -7.49
N ARG A 65 -2.26 0.38 -6.90
CA ARG A 65 -0.87 0.44 -7.36
C ARG A 65 -0.18 -0.93 -7.34
N ASP A 66 -0.45 -1.75 -6.33
CA ASP A 66 0.18 -3.06 -6.17
C ASP A 66 -0.36 -4.09 -7.19
N GLU A 67 -1.48 -3.81 -7.88
CA GLU A 67 -2.04 -4.72 -8.89
C GLU A 67 -1.25 -4.68 -10.21
N TYR A 68 -0.85 -3.48 -10.63
CA TYR A 68 -0.18 -3.20 -11.90
C TYR A 68 1.35 -3.19 -11.80
N ARG A 69 1.89 -3.37 -10.60
CA ARG A 69 3.33 -3.35 -10.36
C ARG A 69 4.04 -4.49 -11.08
N THR A 70 5.12 -4.16 -11.79
CA THR A 70 5.90 -5.14 -12.56
C THR A 70 7.11 -5.69 -11.82
N ASP A 71 7.71 -4.89 -10.93
CA ASP A 71 8.84 -5.27 -10.10
C ASP A 71 8.46 -6.24 -8.96
N TYR A 72 9.43 -7.06 -8.56
CA TYR A 72 9.33 -7.94 -7.42
C TYR A 72 9.76 -7.21 -6.16
N ASP A 73 8.90 -7.18 -5.15
CA ASP A 73 9.23 -6.56 -3.86
C ASP A 73 8.59 -7.36 -2.72
N VAL A 74 9.48 -7.96 -1.93
CA VAL A 74 9.19 -8.87 -0.82
C VAL A 74 8.33 -8.20 0.25
N GLY A 75 8.61 -6.94 0.58
CA GLY A 75 7.86 -6.16 1.59
C GLY A 75 6.43 -5.82 1.18
N ARG A 76 6.06 -6.16 -0.06
CA ARG A 76 4.74 -5.95 -0.67
C ARG A 76 4.13 -7.25 -1.18
N GLY A 77 4.65 -8.41 -0.75
CA GLY A 77 4.12 -9.73 -1.09
C GLY A 77 4.57 -10.29 -2.44
N GLY A 78 5.66 -9.76 -3.03
CA GLY A 78 6.29 -10.27 -4.24
C GLY A 78 5.91 -9.51 -5.52
N PHE A 79 5.59 -10.21 -6.60
CA PHE A 79 5.14 -9.58 -7.85
C PHE A 79 3.75 -8.97 -7.70
N GLY A 80 3.44 -7.96 -8.53
CA GLY A 80 2.09 -7.41 -8.62
C GLY A 80 1.05 -8.47 -9.00
N LYS A 81 -0.20 -8.23 -8.60
CA LYS A 81 -1.25 -9.26 -8.63
C LYS A 81 -1.55 -9.79 -10.03
N ILE A 82 -1.52 -8.92 -11.04
CA ILE A 82 -1.76 -9.32 -12.43
C ILE A 82 -0.66 -10.30 -12.91
N ILE A 83 0.61 -9.98 -12.64
CA ILE A 83 1.74 -10.84 -13.01
C ILE A 83 1.69 -12.16 -12.22
N GLN A 84 1.34 -12.11 -10.94
CA GLN A 84 1.21 -13.30 -10.11
C GLN A 84 0.16 -14.27 -10.69
N MET A 85 -0.99 -13.75 -11.13
CA MET A 85 -2.04 -14.55 -11.79
C MET A 85 -1.58 -15.09 -13.16
N GLN A 86 -0.90 -14.27 -13.98
CA GLN A 86 -0.38 -14.71 -15.27
C GLN A 86 0.64 -15.85 -15.14
N LYS A 87 1.55 -15.75 -14.16
CA LYS A 87 2.56 -16.78 -13.87
C LYS A 87 1.93 -18.07 -13.33
N ALA A 88 0.93 -17.97 -12.45
CA ALA A 88 0.21 -19.14 -11.95
C ALA A 88 -0.48 -19.92 -13.08
N ASN A 89 -1.04 -19.21 -14.07
CA ASN A 89 -1.70 -19.83 -15.21
C ASN A 89 -0.73 -20.46 -16.23
N HIS A 90 0.56 -20.09 -16.20
CA HIS A 90 1.59 -20.59 -17.13
C HIS A 90 2.45 -21.72 -16.54
N GLN A 91 2.20 -22.18 -15.32
CA GLN A 91 2.92 -23.33 -14.76
C GLN A 91 2.37 -24.61 -15.40
N PRO A 92 3.14 -25.34 -16.23
CA PRO A 92 2.70 -26.64 -16.74
C PRO A 92 2.55 -27.58 -15.54
N ALA A 93 1.43 -28.31 -15.49
CA ALA A 93 1.26 -29.40 -14.54
C ALA A 93 2.39 -30.41 -14.80
N ILE A 94 3.35 -30.46 -13.90
CA ILE A 94 4.39 -31.48 -13.91
C ILE A 94 3.71 -32.74 -13.37
N TYR A 95 3.40 -33.69 -14.26
CA TYR A 95 3.03 -35.05 -13.91
C TYR A 95 4.29 -35.87 -13.62
#